data_AF-A0A7S2NDW6-F1
#
_entry.id   AF-A0A7S2NDW6-F1
#
_cell.length_a   1.000
_cell.length_b   1.000
_cell.length_c   1.000
_cell.angle_alpha   90.00
_cell.angle_beta   90.00
_cell.angle_gamma   90.00
#
_symmetry.space_group_name_H-M   'P 1'
#
loop_
_entity.id
_entity.type
_entity.pdbx_description
1 polymer ?
#
loop_
_entity_poly.entity_id
_entity_poly.type
_entity_poly.pdbx_seq_one_letter_code
_entity_poly.pdbx_strand_id
1 'polypeptide(L)'
;QGRRPGGAAKAVEEREPVGPLPPIRRLRVCLLGGTADGCAFQTGVGKVDVASALLRGLTADRPSEADPSLELSFDNGVFERAWWELLKEVPEDSPIIDRWGIGPLSVWDVEGRLRYDRRNPNEATPPFDADPKEDGFASLCAGSASKLHFGHKRSPGILRHFREALAAAGQDVGALEGVQRELAAEAERRPRELVRRDRPCPGTLASFARFSPEIGDLPGCGAAFVHVFEPESRPLGCARNIAMVYAAAPNSWTHRGHVPGTFLLALKAVGSNIARMVREYNRMVGELPSPEAWERAMWWQTDLKAIVEYYFSDKSLKTERFFRERIVGQEDGWLDLEIVKGCPRMMHSSVTVLEELLDALKDSKCVDSKLGEDGRAFVRRAGGKPLPNLREPRKRRYGGGEVPWPARGNRSNSDDPTCWDF
;
A
#
# COMPACT_ATOMS: atom_id res chain seq x y z
N GLN A 1 -52.81 23.77 0.14
CA GLN A 1 -51.64 23.93 -0.75
C GLN A 1 -50.69 24.95 -0.11
N GLY A 2 -49.65 24.49 0.60
CA GLY A 2 -48.66 25.38 1.24
C GLY A 2 -47.37 25.40 0.43
N ARG A 3 -47.08 26.52 -0.26
CA ARG A 3 -45.81 26.74 -0.96
C ARG A 3 -44.70 26.89 0.08
N ARG A 4 -43.70 25.99 0.06
CA ARG A 4 -42.46 26.17 0.82
C ARG A 4 -41.69 27.36 0.22
N PRO A 5 -41.16 28.29 1.05
CA PRO A 5 -40.34 29.39 0.56
C PRO A 5 -39.06 28.84 -0.05
N GLY A 6 -38.78 29.24 -1.30
CA GLY A 6 -37.55 28.90 -2.00
C GLY A 6 -36.36 29.45 -1.23
N GLY A 7 -35.48 28.56 -0.77
CA GLY A 7 -34.22 28.96 -0.13
C GLY A 7 -33.37 29.71 -1.14
N ALA A 8 -33.06 30.97 -0.85
CA ALA A 8 -32.14 31.77 -1.63
C ALA A 8 -30.79 31.05 -1.69
N ALA A 9 -30.33 30.73 -2.91
CA ALA A 9 -28.98 30.19 -3.12
C ALA A 9 -27.98 31.22 -2.59
N LYS A 10 -27.26 30.85 -1.53
CA LYS A 10 -26.21 31.68 -0.95
C LYS A 10 -25.13 31.87 -2.03
N ALA A 11 -24.87 33.12 -2.41
CA ALA A 11 -23.83 33.44 -3.39
C ALA A 11 -22.51 32.78 -2.94
N VAL A 12 -21.92 31.99 -3.85
CA VAL A 12 -20.62 31.36 -3.62
C VAL A 12 -19.59 32.48 -3.66
N GLU A 13 -19.11 32.89 -2.48
CA GLU A 13 -18.04 33.86 -2.34
C GLU A 13 -16.82 33.35 -3.12
N GLU A 14 -16.32 34.13 -4.09
CA GLU A 14 -15.12 33.80 -4.84
C GLU A 14 -13.95 33.67 -3.85
N ARG A 15 -13.48 32.44 -3.64
CA ARG A 15 -12.35 32.19 -2.76
C ARG A 15 -11.07 32.65 -3.43
N GLU A 16 -10.23 33.37 -2.69
CA GLU A 16 -8.89 33.74 -3.13
C GLU A 16 -8.10 32.51 -3.62
N PRO A 17 -7.27 32.66 -4.67
CA PRO A 17 -6.45 31.57 -5.17
C PRO A 17 -5.58 30.99 -4.05
N VAL A 18 -5.39 29.66 -4.07
CA VAL A 18 -4.45 28.99 -3.17
C VAL A 18 -3.04 29.39 -3.58
N GLY A 19 -2.25 29.87 -2.62
CA GLY A 19 -0.83 30.17 -2.83
C GLY A 19 -0.02 28.93 -3.22
N PRO A 20 1.29 29.08 -3.47
CA PRO A 20 2.14 27.95 -3.84
C PRO A 20 2.14 26.89 -2.73
N LEU A 21 1.93 25.64 -3.11
CA LEU A 21 1.98 24.50 -2.19
C LEU A 21 3.44 24.10 -1.94
N PRO A 22 3.80 23.60 -0.75
CA PRO A 22 5.15 23.10 -0.49
C PRO A 22 5.34 21.64 -0.96
N PRO A 23 6.48 21.26 -1.56
CA PRO A 23 6.72 19.88 -1.97
C PRO A 23 6.98 18.98 -0.76
N ILE A 24 6.58 17.71 -0.86
CA ILE A 24 6.92 16.67 0.13
C ILE A 24 8.31 16.14 -0.22
N ARG A 25 9.33 16.56 0.52
CA ARG A 25 10.71 16.08 0.33
C ARG A 25 10.99 14.81 1.11
N ARG A 26 10.29 14.63 2.23
CA ARG A 26 10.43 13.44 3.08
C ARG A 26 9.06 12.88 3.47
N LEU A 27 8.91 11.57 3.30
CA LEU A 27 7.73 10.83 3.71
C LEU A 27 8.10 9.80 4.77
N ARG A 28 7.59 9.98 6.00
CA ARG A 28 7.65 8.94 7.02
C ARG A 28 6.63 7.86 6.75
N VAL A 29 7.06 6.60 6.71
CA VAL A 29 6.25 5.43 6.39
C VAL A 29 6.21 4.47 7.58
N CYS A 30 5.02 4.18 8.08
CA CYS A 30 4.79 3.13 9.08
C CYS A 30 4.28 1.84 8.44
N LEU A 31 4.23 0.74 9.21
CA LEU A 31 3.53 -0.47 8.77
C LEU A 31 2.04 -0.22 8.58
N LEU A 32 1.47 -0.83 7.55
CA LEU A 32 0.05 -0.81 7.25
C LEU A 32 -0.58 -2.19 7.52
N GLY A 33 -1.88 -2.20 7.76
CA GLY A 33 -2.69 -3.43 7.81
C GLY A 33 -2.64 -4.26 9.09
N GLY A 34 -1.96 -3.75 10.11
CA GLY A 34 -2.10 -4.28 11.47
C GLY A 34 -3.48 -4.00 12.06
N THR A 35 -3.76 -4.64 13.19
CA THR A 35 -4.78 -4.18 14.14
C THR A 35 -4.44 -2.76 14.63
N ALA A 36 -5.42 -2.08 15.22
CA ALA A 36 -5.21 -0.72 15.70
C ALA A 36 -4.11 -0.61 16.79
N ASP A 37 -3.77 -1.69 17.49
CA ASP A 37 -2.62 -1.80 18.41
C ASP A 37 -1.30 -2.21 17.73
N GLY A 38 -1.30 -2.49 16.42
CA GLY A 38 -0.14 -2.92 15.65
C GLY A 38 0.35 -4.34 15.98
N CYS A 39 -0.39 -5.10 16.80
CA CYS A 39 0.08 -6.38 17.32
C CYS A 39 -0.25 -7.57 16.43
N ALA A 40 -1.28 -7.49 15.57
CA ALA A 40 -1.73 -8.62 14.77
C ALA A 40 -2.03 -8.26 13.31
N PHE A 41 -1.51 -9.09 12.41
CA PHE A 41 -1.79 -9.06 10.98
C PHE A 41 -2.67 -10.26 10.59
N GLN A 42 -2.93 -10.42 9.29
CA GLN A 42 -3.63 -11.58 8.78
C GLN A 42 -2.94 -12.88 9.23
N THR A 43 -3.72 -13.92 9.55
CA THR A 43 -3.16 -15.22 9.94
C THR A 43 -2.19 -15.73 8.86
N GLY A 44 -0.95 -16.02 9.23
CA GLY A 44 0.08 -16.46 8.30
C GLY A 44 0.85 -15.33 7.61
N VAL A 45 0.68 -14.08 8.03
CA VAL A 45 1.41 -12.90 7.57
C VAL A 45 2.16 -12.28 8.75
N GLY A 46 3.49 -12.22 8.69
CA GLY A 46 4.33 -11.56 9.70
C GLY A 46 4.61 -10.08 9.37
N LYS A 47 5.17 -9.34 10.32
CA LYS A 47 5.58 -7.93 10.12
C LYS A 47 6.56 -7.75 8.96
N VAL A 48 7.53 -8.66 8.82
CA VAL A 48 8.52 -8.64 7.73
C VAL A 48 7.85 -8.87 6.37
N ASP A 49 6.81 -9.70 6.29
CA ASP A 49 6.05 -9.90 5.06
C ASP A 49 5.31 -8.62 4.64
N VAL A 50 4.71 -7.92 5.60
CA VAL A 50 4.03 -6.63 5.39
C VAL A 50 5.03 -5.57 4.97
N ALA A 51 6.14 -5.44 5.68
CA ALA A 51 7.22 -4.51 5.34
C ALA A 51 7.75 -4.78 3.92
N SER A 52 8.01 -6.05 3.59
CA SER A 52 8.46 -6.45 2.26
C SER A 52 7.44 -6.10 1.17
N ALA A 53 6.15 -6.37 1.39
CA ALA A 53 5.10 -6.00 0.44
C ALA A 53 5.00 -4.48 0.24
N LEU A 54 5.05 -3.70 1.33
CA LEU A 54 5.04 -2.23 1.25
C LEU A 54 6.26 -1.71 0.50
N LEU A 55 7.46 -2.23 0.78
CA LEU A 55 8.70 -1.83 0.11
C LEU A 55 8.65 -2.12 -1.39
N ARG A 56 8.19 -3.32 -1.79
CA ARG A 56 7.95 -3.67 -3.20
C ARG A 56 7.00 -2.69 -3.89
N GLY A 57 6.02 -2.16 -3.15
CA GLY A 57 5.10 -1.16 -3.67
C GLY A 57 5.71 0.22 -3.79
N LEU A 58 6.28 0.73 -2.69
CA LEU A 58 6.87 2.07 -2.59
C LEU A 58 8.04 2.26 -3.56
N THR A 59 8.74 1.18 -3.89
CA THR A 59 9.90 1.16 -4.78
C THR A 59 9.64 0.44 -6.10
N ALA A 60 8.36 0.23 -6.46
CA ALA A 60 7.97 -0.49 -7.66
C ALA A 60 8.51 0.15 -8.94
N ASP A 61 8.55 1.48 -8.97
CA ASP A 61 9.03 2.26 -10.10
C ASP A 61 10.45 2.79 -9.83
N ARG A 62 11.16 3.17 -10.90
CA ARG A 62 12.44 3.89 -10.78
C ARG A 62 12.21 5.22 -10.05
N PRO A 63 13.10 5.60 -9.10
CA PRO A 63 12.97 6.90 -8.45
C PRO A 63 13.17 8.03 -9.47
N SER A 64 12.54 9.16 -9.20
CA SER A 64 12.56 10.40 -9.97
C SER A 64 12.80 11.58 -9.03
N GLU A 65 13.09 12.76 -9.57
CA GLU A 65 13.26 13.99 -8.77
C GLU A 65 12.00 14.38 -7.97
N ALA A 66 10.83 13.96 -8.43
CA ALA A 66 9.56 14.20 -7.75
C ALA A 66 9.28 13.19 -6.61
N ASP A 67 10.05 12.11 -6.48
CA ASP A 67 9.87 11.18 -5.36
C ASP A 67 10.48 11.72 -4.07
N PRO A 68 9.80 11.56 -2.92
CA PRO A 68 10.37 11.93 -1.63
C PRO A 68 11.46 10.93 -1.21
N SER A 69 12.29 11.33 -0.24
CA SER A 69 13.02 10.35 0.57
C SER A 69 12.05 9.64 1.52
N LEU A 70 12.17 8.32 1.62
CA LEU A 70 11.36 7.48 2.49
C LEU A 70 12.07 7.31 3.83
N GLU A 71 11.40 7.74 4.91
CA GLU A 71 11.84 7.50 6.28
C GLU A 71 10.98 6.41 6.90
N LEU A 72 11.51 5.21 7.03
CA LEU A 72 10.79 4.04 7.50
C LEU A 72 10.78 4.03 9.04
N SER A 73 9.59 4.17 9.63
CA SER A 73 9.40 4.21 11.08
C SER A 73 9.96 2.97 11.76
N PHE A 74 10.48 3.14 12.97
CA PHE A 74 11.03 2.03 13.73
C PHE A 74 9.90 1.14 14.23
N ASP A 75 9.96 -0.14 13.84
CA ASP A 75 9.17 -1.21 14.46
C ASP A 75 10.07 -2.44 14.54
N ASN A 76 11.00 -2.43 15.51
CA ASN A 76 11.95 -3.51 15.74
C ASN A 76 12.79 -3.87 14.50
N GLY A 77 13.20 -2.85 13.73
CA GLY A 77 14.01 -3.01 12.52
C GLY A 77 13.35 -3.81 11.38
N VAL A 78 12.02 -4.03 11.40
CA VAL A 78 11.33 -4.89 10.41
C VAL A 78 11.51 -4.42 8.98
N PHE A 79 11.53 -3.12 8.73
CA PHE A 79 11.75 -2.56 7.40
C PHE A 79 13.19 -2.78 6.92
N GLU A 80 14.18 -2.56 7.78
CA GLU A 80 15.59 -2.76 7.46
C GLU A 80 15.85 -4.24 7.14
N ARG A 81 15.36 -5.16 7.97
CA ARG A 81 15.45 -6.60 7.68
C ARG A 81 14.76 -6.96 6.37
N ALA A 82 13.54 -6.47 6.13
CA ALA A 82 12.81 -6.73 4.89
C ALA A 82 13.56 -6.20 3.66
N TRP A 83 14.18 -5.02 3.75
CA TRP A 83 14.98 -4.44 2.67
C TRP A 83 16.22 -5.28 2.36
N TRP A 84 16.96 -5.69 3.38
CA TRP A 84 18.13 -6.54 3.19
C TRP A 84 17.77 -7.89 2.55
N GLU A 85 16.68 -8.53 2.97
CA GLU A 85 16.20 -9.76 2.31
C GLU A 85 15.81 -9.53 0.85
N LEU A 86 15.31 -8.33 0.51
CA LEU A 86 14.98 -7.97 -0.88
C LEU A 86 16.22 -7.68 -1.72
N LEU A 87 17.26 -7.09 -1.13
CA LEU A 87 18.52 -6.74 -1.81
C LEU A 87 19.45 -7.93 -2.05
N LYS A 88 19.36 -9.00 -1.22
CA LYS A 88 20.21 -10.18 -1.38
C LYS A 88 20.21 -10.63 -2.83
N GLU A 89 21.34 -10.45 -3.50
CA GLU A 89 21.59 -11.10 -4.78
C GLU A 89 21.64 -12.60 -4.53
N VAL A 90 20.92 -13.31 -5.36
CA VAL A 90 20.65 -14.72 -5.16
C VAL A 90 21.35 -15.40 -6.31
N PRO A 91 22.38 -16.22 -6.05
CA PRO A 91 22.95 -17.08 -7.06
C PRO A 91 21.82 -17.82 -7.79
N GLU A 92 21.96 -18.07 -9.09
CA GLU A 92 20.91 -18.74 -9.89
C GLU A 92 20.46 -20.06 -9.26
N ASP A 93 21.38 -20.76 -8.57
CA ASP A 93 21.14 -22.04 -7.90
C ASP A 93 20.57 -21.94 -6.48
N SER A 94 20.39 -20.73 -5.93
CA SER A 94 19.96 -20.60 -4.53
C SER A 94 18.47 -20.93 -4.37
N PRO A 95 18.11 -21.78 -3.40
CA PRO A 95 16.88 -22.56 -3.51
C PRO A 95 15.60 -21.74 -3.44
N ILE A 96 15.51 -20.63 -2.70
CA ILE A 96 14.22 -19.96 -2.50
C ILE A 96 14.42 -18.49 -2.15
N ILE A 97 14.34 -17.60 -3.14
CA ILE A 97 14.07 -16.18 -2.86
C ILE A 97 12.90 -15.71 -3.72
N ASP A 98 11.92 -15.16 -3.02
CA ASP A 98 10.62 -14.74 -3.51
C ASP A 98 10.73 -13.35 -4.17
N ARG A 99 10.93 -13.30 -5.49
CA ARG A 99 11.32 -12.07 -6.23
C ARG A 99 10.19 -11.29 -6.89
N TRP A 100 8.93 -11.60 -6.61
CA TRP A 100 7.76 -10.95 -7.24
C TRP A 100 7.67 -9.44 -6.99
N GLY A 101 7.31 -8.67 -8.01
CA GLY A 101 7.04 -7.24 -7.88
C GLY A 101 8.23 -6.43 -7.35
N ILE A 102 9.45 -6.92 -7.52
CA ILE A 102 10.66 -6.17 -7.16
C ILE A 102 10.89 -5.09 -8.22
N GLY A 103 10.86 -3.83 -7.77
CA GLY A 103 11.31 -2.70 -8.58
C GLY A 103 12.84 -2.53 -8.54
N PRO A 104 13.38 -1.39 -8.99
CA PRO A 104 14.82 -1.16 -9.07
C PRO A 104 15.42 -0.77 -7.71
N LEU A 105 15.41 -1.70 -6.74
CA LEU A 105 15.81 -1.44 -5.34
C LEU A 105 17.21 -0.85 -5.20
N SER A 106 18.18 -1.35 -5.98
CA SER A 106 19.56 -0.86 -5.96
C SER A 106 19.66 0.62 -6.35
N VAL A 107 18.78 1.12 -7.23
CA VAL A 107 18.75 2.53 -7.62
C VAL A 107 18.26 3.39 -6.46
N TRP A 108 17.24 2.93 -5.73
CA TRP A 108 16.75 3.61 -4.54
C TRP A 108 17.78 3.66 -3.41
N ASP A 109 18.57 2.59 -3.25
CA ASP A 109 19.64 2.48 -2.25
C ASP A 109 20.83 3.40 -2.59
N VAL A 110 21.32 3.34 -3.84
CA VAL A 110 22.44 4.16 -4.33
C VAL A 110 22.12 5.66 -4.28
N GLU A 111 20.87 6.05 -4.54
CA GLU A 111 20.43 7.45 -4.42
C GLU A 111 20.20 7.89 -2.95
N GLY A 112 20.37 7.01 -1.96
CA GLY A 112 20.22 7.34 -0.55
C GLY A 112 18.80 7.76 -0.15
N ARG A 113 17.78 7.26 -0.89
CA ARG A 113 16.38 7.65 -0.71
C ARG A 113 15.67 6.89 0.39
N LEU A 114 16.23 5.81 0.91
CA LEU A 114 15.69 5.12 2.08
C LEU A 114 16.48 5.46 3.33
N ARG A 115 15.73 5.73 4.40
CA ARG A 115 16.27 5.96 5.74
C ARG A 115 15.46 5.14 6.72
N TYR A 116 16.16 4.60 7.72
CA TYR A 116 15.54 3.83 8.80
C TYR A 116 15.58 4.68 10.06
N ASP A 117 14.43 4.84 10.71
CA ASP A 117 14.38 5.42 12.05
C ASP A 117 15.17 4.50 13.00
N ARG A 118 16.09 5.09 13.78
CA ARG A 118 17.00 4.39 14.71
C ARG A 118 16.71 4.70 16.17
N ARG A 119 15.49 5.17 16.47
CA ARG A 119 15.01 5.35 17.85
C ARG A 119 15.09 4.06 18.65
N ASN A 120 15.07 4.20 19.98
CA ASN A 120 15.12 3.06 20.89
C ASN A 120 13.90 2.14 20.69
N PRO A 121 14.03 0.81 20.86
CA PRO A 121 12.90 -0.09 20.64
C PRO A 121 11.66 0.14 21.51
N ASN A 122 11.84 0.81 22.65
CA ASN A 122 10.76 1.15 23.57
C ASN A 122 10.12 2.53 23.27
N GLU A 123 10.60 3.24 22.24
CA GLU A 123 10.12 4.55 21.86
C GLU A 123 9.20 4.43 20.63
N ALA A 124 7.93 4.80 20.79
CA ALA A 124 7.02 4.87 19.66
C ALA A 124 7.39 6.08 18.77
N THR A 125 7.59 5.85 17.48
CA THR A 125 7.77 6.92 16.49
C THR A 125 6.52 7.83 16.49
N PRO A 126 6.63 9.13 16.86
CA PRO A 126 5.49 10.04 16.83
C PRO A 126 5.06 10.31 15.38
N PRO A 127 3.79 10.67 15.14
CA PRO A 127 3.32 11.04 13.80
C PRO A 127 4.13 12.20 13.19
N PHE A 128 4.54 13.17 14.00
CA PHE A 128 5.28 14.35 13.57
C PHE A 128 6.46 14.59 14.52
N ASP A 129 7.56 15.12 14.00
CA ASP A 129 8.70 15.54 14.80
C ASP A 129 8.60 17.02 15.18
N ALA A 130 9.14 17.39 16.34
CA ALA A 130 9.21 18.79 16.75
C ALA A 130 10.16 19.59 15.85
N ASP A 131 11.27 18.98 15.42
CA ASP A 131 12.28 19.57 14.54
C ASP A 131 12.77 18.53 13.51
N PRO A 132 11.96 18.23 12.47
CA PRO A 132 12.41 17.36 11.39
C PRO A 132 13.57 18.06 10.65
N LYS A 133 14.62 17.31 10.31
CA LYS A 133 15.86 17.87 9.75
C LYS A 133 15.73 18.48 8.36
N GLU A 134 14.69 18.09 7.61
CA GLU A 134 14.44 18.54 6.25
C GLU A 134 13.09 19.24 6.17
N ASP A 135 13.02 20.25 5.31
CA ASP A 135 11.75 20.89 4.97
C ASP A 135 10.85 19.93 4.18
N GLY A 136 9.54 20.16 4.21
CA GLY A 136 8.60 19.37 3.44
C GLY A 136 8.39 17.95 3.99
N PHE A 137 8.26 17.83 5.32
CA PHE A 137 7.98 16.56 6.00
C PHE A 137 6.49 16.21 5.94
N ALA A 138 6.20 14.97 5.55
CA ALA A 138 4.90 14.35 5.65
C ALA A 138 4.98 13.00 6.35
N SER A 139 3.88 12.59 6.99
CA SER A 139 3.81 11.31 7.70
C SER A 139 2.62 10.49 7.25
N LEU A 140 2.85 9.19 7.04
CA LEU A 140 1.86 8.23 6.62
C LEU A 140 1.01 7.75 7.81
N CYS A 141 -0.28 8.02 7.73
CA CYS A 141 -1.31 7.54 8.62
C CYS A 141 -1.90 6.21 8.09
N ALA A 142 -1.80 5.15 8.90
CA ALA A 142 -2.43 3.86 8.63
C ALA A 142 -3.94 3.94 8.89
N GLY A 143 -4.68 4.33 7.85
CA GLY A 143 -6.09 4.63 7.89
C GLY A 143 -7.03 3.43 8.10
N SER A 144 -8.28 3.75 8.44
CA SER A 144 -9.39 2.79 8.39
C SER A 144 -9.96 2.75 6.97
N ALA A 145 -9.72 1.66 6.24
CA ALA A 145 -10.23 1.48 4.89
C ALA A 145 -11.75 1.71 4.75
N SER A 146 -12.56 1.08 5.60
CA SER A 146 -14.02 1.14 5.48
C SER A 146 -14.64 2.46 5.93
N LYS A 147 -13.97 3.22 6.80
CA LYS A 147 -14.58 4.38 7.45
C LYS A 147 -13.94 5.71 7.12
N LEU A 148 -12.70 5.71 6.61
CA LEU A 148 -11.95 6.91 6.27
C LEU A 148 -11.98 7.96 7.41
N HIS A 149 -11.70 7.49 8.63
CA HIS A 149 -11.68 8.33 9.83
C HIS A 149 -10.37 8.20 10.63
N PHE A 150 -10.10 9.09 11.58
CA PHE A 150 -8.87 9.14 12.40
C PHE A 150 -9.03 8.48 13.78
N GLY A 151 -9.79 7.39 13.87
CA GLY A 151 -10.28 6.87 15.16
C GLY A 151 -11.16 7.85 15.97
N HIS A 152 -11.61 7.40 17.13
CA HIS A 152 -12.20 8.20 18.19
C HIS A 152 -11.16 8.43 19.30
N LYS A 153 -11.45 9.30 20.29
CA LYS A 153 -10.54 9.58 21.43
C LYS A 153 -10.10 8.35 22.25
N ARG A 154 -10.80 7.22 22.10
CA ARG A 154 -10.49 5.95 22.78
C ARG A 154 -9.96 4.88 21.82
N SER A 155 -9.70 5.22 20.56
CA SER A 155 -9.10 4.26 19.62
C SER A 155 -7.66 3.99 20.05
N PRO A 156 -7.19 2.74 19.98
CA PRO A 156 -5.80 2.43 20.27
C PRO A 156 -4.87 2.83 19.10
N GLY A 157 -3.58 2.91 19.41
CA GLY A 157 -2.47 3.06 18.48
C GLY A 157 -2.44 4.32 17.62
N ILE A 158 -1.90 4.19 16.41
CA ILE A 158 -1.39 5.33 15.63
C ILE A 158 -2.47 6.34 15.19
N LEU A 159 -3.69 5.88 14.93
CA LEU A 159 -4.80 6.75 14.52
C LEU A 159 -5.13 7.79 15.60
N ARG A 160 -5.09 7.40 16.87
CA ARG A 160 -5.30 8.33 17.99
C ARG A 160 -4.23 9.40 18.01
N HIS A 161 -2.96 9.03 17.83
CA HIS A 161 -1.85 9.98 17.84
C HIS A 161 -1.96 10.99 16.68
N PHE A 162 -2.36 10.57 15.48
CA PHE A 162 -2.65 11.49 14.39
C PHE A 162 -3.82 12.42 14.73
N ARG A 163 -4.94 11.89 15.24
CA ARG A 163 -6.10 12.70 15.63
C ARG A 163 -5.75 13.77 16.65
N GLU A 164 -5.01 13.39 17.69
CA GLU A 164 -4.56 14.29 18.74
C GLU A 164 -3.63 15.37 18.20
N ALA A 165 -2.65 15.00 17.37
CA ALA A 165 -1.72 15.95 16.76
C ALA A 165 -2.43 16.94 15.83
N LEU A 166 -3.37 16.48 15.00
CA LEU A 166 -4.15 17.33 14.10
C LEU A 166 -5.07 18.27 14.88
N ALA A 167 -5.80 17.76 15.87
CA ALA A 167 -6.68 18.57 16.70
C ALA A 167 -5.89 19.63 17.52
N ALA A 168 -4.72 19.26 18.04
CA ALA A 168 -3.84 20.19 18.74
C ALA A 168 -3.28 21.30 17.82
N ALA A 169 -3.17 21.01 16.52
CA ALA A 169 -2.78 21.97 15.50
C ALA A 169 -3.97 22.81 14.96
N GLY A 170 -5.15 22.71 15.57
CA GLY A 170 -6.33 23.49 15.17
C GLY A 170 -7.10 22.93 13.96
N GLN A 171 -6.76 21.74 13.48
CA GLN A 171 -7.46 21.12 12.35
C GLN A 171 -8.88 20.68 12.77
N ASP A 172 -9.88 20.95 11.92
CA ASP A 172 -11.19 20.33 12.04
C ASP A 172 -11.14 18.89 11.52
N VAL A 173 -10.78 17.96 12.41
CA VAL A 173 -10.67 16.54 12.08
C VAL A 173 -11.99 15.98 11.51
N GLY A 174 -13.15 16.42 12.02
CA GLY A 174 -14.44 15.91 11.53
C GLY A 174 -14.74 16.37 10.11
N ALA A 175 -14.46 17.63 9.80
CA ALA A 175 -14.55 18.15 8.44
C ALA A 175 -13.57 17.43 7.50
N LEU A 176 -12.34 17.19 7.93
CA LEU A 176 -11.32 16.49 7.14
C LEU A 176 -11.74 15.04 6.80
N GLU A 177 -12.39 14.32 7.72
CA GLU A 177 -12.98 12.99 7.48
C GLU A 177 -14.14 13.04 6.46
N GLY A 178 -14.91 14.14 6.44
CA GLY A 178 -15.89 14.40 5.38
C GLY A 178 -15.24 14.57 4.01
N VAL A 179 -14.19 15.40 3.95
CA VAL A 179 -13.40 15.66 2.74
C VAL A 179 -12.77 14.37 2.19
N GLN A 180 -12.24 13.50 3.06
CA GLN A 180 -11.70 12.20 2.64
C GLN A 180 -12.74 11.33 1.94
N ARG A 181 -13.97 11.24 2.47
CA ARG A 181 -15.03 10.44 1.84
C ARG A 181 -15.44 11.00 0.48
N GLU A 182 -15.56 12.32 0.36
CA GLU A 182 -15.89 12.98 -0.90
C GLU A 182 -14.79 12.78 -1.95
N LEU A 183 -13.52 13.01 -1.57
CA LEU A 183 -12.37 12.81 -2.46
C LEU A 183 -12.18 11.34 -2.84
N ALA A 184 -12.47 10.39 -1.94
CA ALA A 184 -12.42 8.97 -2.25
C ALA A 184 -13.40 8.61 -3.37
N ALA A 185 -14.65 9.06 -3.25
CA ALA A 185 -15.68 8.83 -4.26
C ALA A 185 -15.38 9.54 -5.60
N GLU A 186 -14.66 10.67 -5.57
CA GLU A 186 -14.16 11.32 -6.79
C GLU A 186 -13.00 10.56 -7.43
N ALA A 187 -12.01 10.15 -6.63
CA ALA A 187 -10.86 9.38 -7.10
C ALA A 187 -11.28 8.01 -7.65
N GLU A 188 -12.28 7.36 -7.06
CA GLU A 188 -12.82 6.08 -7.56
C GLU A 188 -13.47 6.21 -8.94
N ARG A 189 -14.08 7.36 -9.25
CA ARG A 189 -14.61 7.66 -10.58
C ARG A 189 -13.51 7.98 -11.61
N ARG A 190 -12.30 8.29 -11.15
CA ARG A 190 -11.13 8.64 -11.96
C ARG A 190 -9.91 7.83 -11.49
N PRO A 191 -9.97 6.50 -11.58
CA PRO A 191 -8.93 5.64 -11.04
C PRO A 191 -7.57 5.98 -11.65
N ARG A 192 -6.51 5.88 -10.85
CA ARG A 192 -5.11 6.17 -11.22
C ARG A 192 -4.80 7.65 -11.52
N GLU A 193 -5.76 8.55 -11.38
CA GLU A 193 -5.56 10.00 -11.48
C GLU A 193 -5.54 10.66 -10.10
N LEU A 194 -4.78 11.76 -9.98
CA LEU A 194 -4.77 12.59 -8.79
C LEU A 194 -5.93 13.60 -8.86
N VAL A 195 -6.89 13.49 -7.95
CA VAL A 195 -7.95 14.50 -7.76
C VAL A 195 -7.54 15.49 -6.68
N ARG A 196 -8.00 16.74 -6.78
CA ARG A 196 -7.58 17.86 -5.93
C ARG A 196 -8.79 18.65 -5.44
N ARG A 197 -8.74 19.11 -4.19
CA ARG A 197 -9.65 20.11 -3.65
C ARG A 197 -8.90 21.15 -2.85
N ASP A 198 -9.18 22.41 -3.15
CA ASP A 198 -8.56 23.58 -2.54
C ASP A 198 -9.35 24.10 -1.33
N ARG A 199 -8.63 24.42 -0.25
CA ARG A 199 -9.17 24.86 1.04
C ARG A 199 -10.45 24.11 1.45
N PRO A 200 -10.39 22.77 1.54
CA PRO A 200 -11.58 21.95 1.70
C PRO A 200 -12.21 22.09 3.10
N CYS A 201 -11.41 22.44 4.11
CA CYS A 201 -11.85 22.72 5.48
C CYS A 201 -10.80 23.59 6.21
N PRO A 202 -11.14 24.23 7.34
CA PRO A 202 -10.20 25.04 8.13
C PRO A 202 -8.93 24.27 8.52
N GLY A 203 -7.77 24.93 8.43
CA GLY A 203 -6.46 24.36 8.71
C GLY A 203 -5.84 23.58 7.55
N THR A 204 -6.59 23.30 6.48
CA THR A 204 -6.12 22.51 5.34
C THR A 204 -6.08 23.35 4.08
N LEU A 205 -4.88 23.55 3.54
CA LEU A 205 -4.62 24.38 2.36
C LEU A 205 -5.13 23.71 1.08
N ALA A 206 -4.85 22.41 0.94
CA ALA A 206 -5.32 21.58 -0.17
C ALA A 206 -5.38 20.11 0.25
N SER A 207 -6.25 19.34 -0.39
CA SER A 207 -6.33 17.89 -0.24
C SER A 207 -6.36 17.20 -1.59
N PHE A 208 -5.69 16.05 -1.65
CA PHE A 208 -5.55 15.24 -2.85
C PHE A 208 -5.97 13.81 -2.55
N ALA A 209 -6.45 13.11 -3.57
CA ALA A 209 -6.66 11.67 -3.48
C ALA A 209 -6.28 10.97 -4.78
N ARG A 210 -5.86 9.72 -4.64
CA ARG A 210 -5.63 8.80 -5.76
C ARG A 210 -6.18 7.43 -5.41
N PHE A 211 -6.93 6.83 -6.33
CA PHE A 211 -7.49 5.49 -6.17
C PHE A 211 -6.79 4.48 -7.06
N SER A 212 -6.48 3.29 -6.54
CA SER A 212 -5.83 2.20 -7.27
C SER A 212 -6.72 0.95 -7.27
N PRO A 213 -7.27 0.54 -8.42
CA PRO A 213 -8.08 -0.68 -8.53
C PRO A 213 -7.27 -1.97 -8.34
N GLU A 214 -5.94 -1.91 -8.50
CA GLU A 214 -5.01 -3.04 -8.37
C GLU A 214 -4.97 -3.64 -6.94
N ILE A 215 -5.48 -2.90 -5.96
CA ILE A 215 -5.66 -3.37 -4.59
C ILE A 215 -6.63 -4.57 -4.54
N GLY A 216 -7.61 -4.61 -5.45
CA GLY A 216 -8.58 -5.69 -5.64
C GLY A 216 -9.85 -5.51 -4.82
N ASP A 217 -10.62 -6.60 -4.67
CA ASP A 217 -11.91 -6.65 -3.96
C ASP A 217 -11.76 -6.64 -2.43
N LEU A 218 -11.16 -5.58 -1.90
CA LEU A 218 -11.04 -5.36 -0.47
C LEU A 218 -11.86 -4.11 -0.11
N PRO A 219 -13.10 -4.27 0.38
CA PRO A 219 -14.03 -3.17 0.56
C PRO A 219 -13.45 -1.97 1.32
N GLY A 220 -13.57 -0.78 0.72
CA GLY A 220 -13.05 0.48 1.27
C GLY A 220 -11.54 0.64 1.16
N CYS A 221 -10.79 -0.35 0.66
CA CYS A 221 -9.39 -0.15 0.30
C CYS A 221 -9.30 0.51 -1.08
N GLY A 222 -8.14 1.07 -1.42
CA GLY A 222 -7.93 1.64 -2.75
C GLY A 222 -7.42 3.07 -2.73
N ALA A 223 -7.94 3.87 -1.80
CA ALA A 223 -7.67 5.30 -1.73
C ALA A 223 -6.42 5.62 -0.92
N ALA A 224 -5.62 6.55 -1.43
CA ALA A 224 -4.60 7.28 -0.68
C ALA A 224 -4.89 8.78 -0.77
N PHE A 225 -4.48 9.53 0.24
CA PHE A 225 -4.72 10.98 0.33
C PHE A 225 -3.45 11.72 0.72
N VAL A 226 -3.32 12.96 0.24
CA VAL A 226 -2.38 13.96 0.77
C VAL A 226 -3.20 15.12 1.30
N HIS A 227 -3.00 15.49 2.56
CA HIS A 227 -3.58 16.70 3.15
C HIS A 227 -2.44 17.66 3.46
N VAL A 228 -2.45 18.83 2.80
CA VAL A 228 -1.46 19.88 2.98
C VAL A 228 -2.02 20.90 3.95
N PHE A 229 -1.28 21.19 5.02
CA PHE A 229 -1.75 22.06 6.10
C PHE A 229 -1.47 23.54 5.81
N GLU A 230 -2.38 24.39 6.23
CA GLU A 230 -2.14 25.83 6.34
C GLU A 230 -0.97 26.09 7.31
N PRO A 231 -0.11 27.09 7.05
CA PRO A 231 1.08 27.35 7.87
C PRO A 231 0.82 27.41 9.39
N GLU A 232 -0.27 28.05 9.80
CA GLU A 232 -0.73 28.24 11.17
C GLU A 232 -1.32 26.98 11.82
N SER A 233 -1.66 25.97 11.01
CA SER A 233 -2.26 24.72 11.46
C SER A 233 -1.34 23.50 11.25
N ARG A 234 -0.04 23.75 11.08
CA ARG A 234 0.97 22.68 11.00
C ARG A 234 1.18 22.04 12.37
N PRO A 235 1.23 20.70 12.46
CA PRO A 235 1.49 19.99 13.71
C PRO A 235 2.75 20.47 14.43
N LEU A 236 2.62 20.63 15.75
CA LEU A 236 3.68 21.12 16.66
C LEU A 236 4.13 22.56 16.37
N GLY A 237 3.35 23.33 15.59
CA GLY A 237 3.73 24.69 15.17
C GLY A 237 4.98 24.71 14.28
N CYS A 238 5.39 23.55 13.75
CA CYS A 238 6.62 23.41 13.02
C CYS A 238 6.37 23.66 11.53
N ALA A 239 7.05 24.65 10.96
CA ALA A 239 6.93 25.01 9.55
C ALA A 239 7.26 23.84 8.60
N ARG A 240 8.03 22.85 9.05
CA ARG A 240 8.45 21.70 8.24
C ARG A 240 7.44 20.56 8.19
N ASN A 241 6.51 20.46 9.15
CA ASN A 241 5.43 19.46 9.17
C ASN A 241 4.30 19.88 8.23
N ILE A 242 4.54 19.81 6.92
CA ILE A 242 3.68 20.45 5.92
C ILE A 242 2.41 19.65 5.59
N ALA A 243 2.43 18.33 5.78
CA ALA A 243 1.38 17.47 5.27
C ALA A 243 1.26 16.16 6.03
N MET A 244 0.16 15.46 5.76
CA MET A 244 -0.06 14.07 6.14
C MET A 244 -0.48 13.29 4.92
N VAL A 245 0.02 12.06 4.82
CA VAL A 245 -0.47 11.06 3.88
C VAL A 245 -1.40 10.12 4.61
N TYR A 246 -2.56 9.80 4.06
CA TYR A 246 -3.48 8.80 4.62
C TYR A 246 -3.64 7.65 3.62
N ALA A 247 -3.60 6.40 4.10
CA ALA A 247 -3.84 5.24 3.24
C ALA A 247 -5.00 4.39 3.77
N ALA A 248 -5.99 4.18 2.91
CA ALA A 248 -7.07 3.22 3.11
C ALA A 248 -6.56 1.81 2.76
N ALA A 249 -5.78 1.24 3.68
CA ALA A 249 -5.10 -0.05 3.50
C ALA A 249 -5.90 -1.22 4.09
N PRO A 250 -5.75 -2.44 3.56
CA PRO A 250 -6.40 -3.60 4.15
C PRO A 250 -5.83 -3.88 5.53
N ASN A 251 -6.70 -4.12 6.50
CA ASN A 251 -6.33 -4.53 7.86
C ASN A 251 -6.90 -5.91 8.22
N SER A 252 -6.23 -6.56 9.18
CA SER A 252 -6.53 -7.91 9.67
C SER A 252 -7.91 -8.07 10.32
N TRP A 253 -8.54 -6.97 10.75
CA TRP A 253 -9.86 -7.01 11.37
C TRP A 253 -10.99 -6.99 10.34
N THR A 254 -10.95 -6.02 9.42
CA THR A 254 -11.98 -5.80 8.39
C THR A 254 -11.86 -6.83 7.26
N HIS A 255 -10.64 -7.25 6.94
CA HIS A 255 -10.34 -8.16 5.84
C HIS A 255 -9.87 -9.53 6.36
N ARG A 256 -10.45 -9.95 7.47
CA ARG A 256 -10.17 -11.26 8.04
C ARG A 256 -10.68 -12.36 7.11
N GLY A 257 -9.90 -13.42 6.94
CA GLY A 257 -10.30 -14.61 6.18
C GLY A 257 -9.80 -14.65 4.73
N HIS A 258 -9.32 -13.52 4.18
CA HIS A 258 -8.60 -13.56 2.91
C HIS A 258 -7.28 -14.34 3.04
N VAL A 259 -6.88 -15.02 1.96
CA VAL A 259 -5.60 -15.72 1.89
C VAL A 259 -4.43 -14.73 2.07
N PRO A 260 -3.34 -15.12 2.75
CA PRO A 260 -2.16 -14.27 2.99
C PRO A 260 -1.67 -13.54 1.74
N GLY A 261 -1.67 -14.21 0.59
CA GLY A 261 -1.24 -13.61 -0.67
C GLY A 261 -2.12 -12.48 -1.18
N THR A 262 -3.43 -12.61 -1.02
CA THR A 262 -4.36 -11.52 -1.33
C THR A 262 -4.08 -10.32 -0.42
N PHE A 263 -3.81 -10.54 0.86
CA PHE A 263 -3.47 -9.44 1.75
C PHE A 263 -2.17 -8.73 1.37
N LEU A 264 -1.11 -9.49 1.05
CA LEU A 264 0.20 -8.95 0.69
C LEU A 264 0.22 -8.23 -0.66
N LEU A 265 -0.44 -8.77 -1.68
CA LEU A 265 -0.57 -8.09 -2.98
C LEU A 265 -1.32 -6.75 -2.85
N ALA A 266 -2.36 -6.69 -2.01
CA ALA A 266 -3.04 -5.43 -1.74
C ALA A 266 -2.13 -4.41 -1.05
N LEU A 267 -1.33 -4.83 -0.06
CA LEU A 267 -0.38 -3.94 0.59
C LEU A 267 0.70 -3.43 -0.37
N LYS A 268 1.18 -4.27 -1.29
CA LYS A 268 2.08 -3.84 -2.37
C LYS A 268 1.41 -2.78 -3.26
N ALA A 269 0.16 -3.02 -3.68
CA ALA A 269 -0.58 -2.06 -4.49
C ALA A 269 -0.83 -0.74 -3.75
N VAL A 270 -1.13 -0.78 -2.44
CA VAL A 270 -1.21 0.41 -1.58
C VAL A 270 0.12 1.17 -1.57
N GLY A 271 1.24 0.50 -1.38
CA GLY A 271 2.57 1.14 -1.42
C GLY A 271 2.84 1.83 -2.76
N SER A 272 2.49 1.18 -3.87
CA SER A 272 2.64 1.73 -5.23
C SER A 272 1.74 2.96 -5.43
N ASN A 273 0.49 2.90 -4.94
CA ASN A 273 -0.45 4.01 -5.01
C ASN A 273 0.04 5.22 -4.20
N ILE A 274 0.59 5.00 -3.00
CA ILE A 274 1.17 6.06 -2.16
C ILE A 274 2.34 6.74 -2.88
N ALA A 275 3.31 5.97 -3.39
CA ALA A 275 4.48 6.52 -4.07
C ALA A 275 4.08 7.36 -5.29
N ARG A 276 3.20 6.84 -6.15
CA ARG A 276 2.74 7.54 -7.36
C ARG A 276 1.90 8.77 -7.03
N MET A 277 1.04 8.71 -6.02
CA MET A 277 0.27 9.87 -5.55
C MET A 277 1.20 11.01 -5.09
N VAL A 278 2.21 10.71 -4.27
CA VAL A 278 3.15 11.74 -3.78
C VAL A 278 4.04 12.26 -4.92
N ARG A 279 4.44 11.39 -5.85
CA ARG A 279 5.14 11.80 -7.08
C ARG A 279 4.31 12.75 -7.93
N GLU A 280 3.04 12.43 -8.20
CA GLU A 280 2.11 13.28 -8.96
C GLU A 280 1.89 14.62 -8.25
N TYR A 281 1.71 14.60 -6.93
CA TYR A 281 1.62 15.81 -6.11
C TYR A 281 2.87 16.68 -6.26
N ASN A 282 4.06 16.11 -6.08
CA ASN A 282 5.31 16.86 -6.17
C ASN A 282 5.59 17.39 -7.59
N ARG A 283 5.20 16.65 -8.64
CA ARG A 283 5.26 17.16 -10.02
C ARG A 283 4.38 18.39 -10.19
N MET A 284 3.13 18.31 -9.75
CA MET A 284 2.19 19.43 -9.83
C MET A 284 2.70 20.67 -9.07
N VAL A 285 3.26 20.47 -7.86
CA VAL A 285 3.81 21.55 -7.05
C VAL A 285 5.10 22.14 -7.63
N GLY A 286 5.95 21.30 -8.23
CA GLY A 286 7.19 21.72 -8.88
C GLY A 286 7.01 22.21 -10.32
N GLU A 287 5.77 22.42 -10.77
CA GLU A 287 5.44 22.80 -12.16
C GLU A 287 6.01 21.83 -13.21
N LEU A 288 6.26 20.58 -12.82
CA LEU A 288 6.65 19.52 -13.73
C LEU A 288 5.41 18.99 -14.47
N PRO A 289 5.56 18.50 -15.71
CA PRO A 289 4.46 17.92 -16.46
C PRO A 289 3.74 16.81 -15.67
N SER A 290 2.41 16.83 -15.70
CA SER A 290 1.61 15.70 -15.20
C SER A 290 2.03 14.41 -15.93
N PRO A 291 1.95 13.23 -15.29
CA PRO A 291 2.30 12.01 -15.97
C PRO A 291 1.52 11.83 -17.26
N GLU A 292 2.20 11.40 -18.30
CA GLU A 292 1.56 11.10 -19.57
C GLU A 292 0.83 9.75 -19.51
N ALA A 293 -0.01 9.47 -20.50
CA ALA A 293 -0.78 8.22 -20.55
C ALA A 293 0.12 6.98 -20.58
N TRP A 294 1.26 7.03 -21.29
CA TRP A 294 2.20 5.92 -21.36
C TRP A 294 2.93 5.67 -20.03
N GLU A 295 3.25 6.71 -19.25
CA GLU A 295 3.83 6.52 -17.91
C GLU A 295 2.85 5.79 -16.99
N ARG A 296 1.57 6.19 -17.02
CA ARG A 296 0.52 5.50 -16.25
C ARG A 296 0.29 4.08 -16.75
N ALA A 297 0.43 3.82 -18.05
CA ALA A 297 0.37 2.47 -18.60
C ALA A 297 1.53 1.60 -18.09
N MET A 298 2.76 2.11 -18.05
CA MET A 298 3.90 1.38 -17.47
C MET A 298 3.71 1.10 -15.98
N TRP A 299 3.18 2.06 -15.22
CA TRP A 299 2.85 1.87 -13.81
C TRP A 299 1.88 0.71 -13.60
N TRP A 300 0.86 0.66 -14.44
CA TRP A 300 -0.11 -0.43 -14.44
C TRP A 300 0.53 -1.77 -14.83
N GLN A 301 1.33 -1.81 -15.89
CA GLN A 301 2.09 -3.01 -16.28
C GLN A 301 2.97 -3.54 -15.13
N THR A 302 3.64 -2.66 -14.39
CA THR A 302 4.42 -3.03 -13.20
C THR A 302 3.56 -3.70 -12.12
N ASP A 303 2.32 -3.24 -11.90
CA ASP A 303 1.41 -3.86 -10.94
C ASP A 303 0.88 -5.21 -11.44
N LEU A 304 0.52 -5.31 -12.72
CA LEU A 304 0.08 -6.57 -13.34
C LEU A 304 1.18 -7.63 -13.25
N LYS A 305 2.41 -7.27 -13.62
CA LYS A 305 3.58 -8.13 -13.50
C LYS A 305 3.71 -8.65 -12.07
N ALA A 306 3.65 -7.76 -11.07
CA ALA A 306 3.76 -8.16 -9.67
C ALA A 306 2.67 -9.16 -9.22
N ILE A 307 1.44 -9.03 -9.72
CA ILE A 307 0.35 -9.97 -9.41
C ILE A 307 0.65 -11.35 -9.99
N VAL A 308 1.03 -11.43 -11.27
CA VAL A 308 1.36 -12.70 -11.93
C VAL A 308 2.58 -13.35 -11.28
N GLU A 309 3.66 -12.58 -11.09
CA GLU A 309 4.87 -13.07 -10.44
C GLU A 309 4.60 -13.62 -9.04
N TYR A 310 3.66 -13.02 -8.29
CA TYR A 310 3.24 -13.53 -6.99
C TYR A 310 2.54 -14.89 -7.11
N TYR A 311 1.63 -15.07 -8.07
CA TYR A 311 0.95 -16.36 -8.25
C TYR A 311 1.92 -17.52 -8.55
N PHE A 312 3.01 -17.24 -9.26
CA PHE A 312 4.06 -18.21 -9.62
C PHE A 312 5.23 -18.25 -8.62
N SER A 313 5.12 -17.49 -7.53
CA SER A 313 6.17 -17.35 -6.53
C SER A 313 6.18 -18.54 -5.57
N ASP A 314 7.35 -18.82 -4.97
CA ASP A 314 7.48 -19.89 -3.98
C ASP A 314 6.59 -19.62 -2.76
N LYS A 315 6.33 -18.36 -2.43
CA LYS A 315 5.50 -17.97 -1.30
C LYS A 315 4.03 -18.31 -1.54
N SER A 316 3.51 -18.01 -2.73
CA SER A 316 2.13 -18.37 -3.09
C SER A 316 1.99 -19.89 -3.27
N LEU A 317 2.88 -20.52 -4.03
CA LEU A 317 2.81 -21.95 -4.36
C LEU A 317 3.07 -22.89 -3.17
N LYS A 318 3.58 -22.41 -2.03
CA LYS A 318 3.65 -23.19 -0.79
C LYS A 318 2.28 -23.39 -0.14
N THR A 319 1.32 -22.51 -0.41
CA THR A 319 0.00 -22.52 0.23
C THR A 319 -1.14 -22.69 -0.76
N GLU A 320 -0.95 -22.29 -2.01
CA GLU A 320 -2.02 -22.23 -3.00
C GLU A 320 -2.09 -23.51 -3.83
N ARG A 321 -3.13 -24.32 -3.60
CA ARG A 321 -3.30 -25.61 -4.29
C ARG A 321 -3.75 -25.43 -5.72
N PHE A 322 -4.61 -24.47 -5.99
CA PHE A 322 -5.20 -24.26 -7.32
C PHE A 322 -4.13 -24.11 -8.40
N PHE A 323 -3.19 -23.16 -8.24
CA PHE A 323 -2.14 -22.95 -9.23
C PHE A 323 -1.19 -24.14 -9.34
N ARG A 324 -0.87 -24.82 -8.23
CA ARG A 324 -0.02 -26.01 -8.29
C ARG A 324 -0.63 -27.12 -9.12
N GLU A 325 -1.89 -27.46 -8.85
CA GLU A 325 -2.61 -28.52 -9.56
C GLU A 325 -2.69 -28.19 -11.06
N ARG A 326 -2.95 -26.92 -11.38
CA ARG A 326 -2.95 -26.44 -12.76
C ARG A 326 -1.57 -26.51 -13.41
N ILE A 327 -0.49 -26.16 -12.72
CA ILE A 327 0.88 -26.24 -13.26
C ILE A 327 1.32 -27.69 -13.47
N VAL A 328 1.05 -28.59 -12.51
CA VAL A 328 1.43 -30.01 -12.60
C VAL A 328 0.71 -30.71 -13.76
N GLY A 329 -0.53 -30.31 -14.05
CA GLY A 329 -1.32 -30.89 -15.13
C GLY A 329 -0.96 -30.41 -16.53
N GLN A 330 0.03 -29.53 -16.70
CA GLN A 330 0.41 -28.97 -18.00
C GLN A 330 1.84 -29.37 -18.40
N GLU A 331 2.04 -29.53 -19.70
CA GLU A 331 3.35 -29.84 -20.28
C GLU A 331 4.35 -28.70 -20.00
N ASP A 332 5.52 -29.07 -19.47
CA ASP A 332 6.59 -28.15 -19.03
C ASP A 332 6.15 -27.01 -18.09
N GLY A 333 5.00 -27.18 -17.42
CA GLY A 333 4.42 -26.20 -16.51
C GLY A 333 3.84 -24.94 -17.16
N TRP A 334 3.59 -24.96 -18.48
CA TRP A 334 2.95 -23.84 -19.19
C TRP A 334 1.46 -23.71 -18.86
N LEU A 335 1.08 -22.63 -18.20
CA LEU A 335 -0.31 -22.34 -17.86
C LEU A 335 -0.89 -21.30 -18.83
N ASP A 336 -2.12 -21.54 -19.28
CA ASP A 336 -2.88 -20.55 -20.04
C ASP A 336 -3.11 -19.28 -19.19
N LEU A 337 -2.73 -18.11 -19.71
CA LEU A 337 -2.91 -16.83 -19.04
C LEU A 337 -4.38 -16.45 -18.83
N GLU A 338 -5.33 -17.01 -19.59
CA GLU A 338 -6.76 -16.84 -19.33
C GLU A 338 -7.17 -17.40 -17.95
N ILE A 339 -6.49 -18.45 -17.46
CA ILE A 339 -6.71 -18.97 -16.09
C ILE A 339 -6.27 -17.93 -15.06
N VAL A 340 -5.15 -17.24 -15.31
CA VAL A 340 -4.64 -16.19 -14.43
C VAL A 340 -5.56 -14.96 -14.48
N LYS A 341 -6.00 -14.56 -15.68
CA LYS A 341 -6.94 -13.45 -15.91
C LYS A 341 -8.28 -13.64 -15.19
N GLY A 342 -8.77 -14.88 -15.12
CA GLY A 342 -9.99 -15.24 -14.38
C GLY A 342 -9.86 -15.17 -12.84
N CYS A 343 -8.65 -14.94 -12.31
CA CYS A 343 -8.47 -14.79 -10.87
C CYS A 343 -9.03 -13.45 -10.39
N PRO A 344 -9.68 -13.38 -9.20
CA PRO A 344 -10.33 -12.16 -8.71
C PRO A 344 -9.49 -10.89 -8.84
N ARG A 345 -8.20 -10.93 -8.46
CA ARG A 345 -7.32 -9.74 -8.54
C ARG A 345 -7.07 -9.26 -9.96
N MET A 346 -6.95 -10.17 -10.91
CA MET A 346 -6.74 -9.82 -12.31
C MET A 346 -8.02 -9.22 -12.91
N MET A 347 -9.18 -9.77 -12.56
CA MET A 347 -10.48 -9.21 -12.97
C MET A 347 -10.66 -7.76 -12.52
N HIS A 348 -10.26 -7.42 -11.28
CA HIS A 348 -10.34 -6.04 -10.79
C HIS A 348 -9.31 -5.09 -11.40
N SER A 349 -8.22 -5.61 -11.98
CA SER A 349 -7.19 -4.79 -12.62
C SER A 349 -7.60 -4.26 -14.01
N SER A 350 -8.81 -4.60 -14.47
CA SER A 350 -9.40 -4.19 -15.76
C SER A 350 -8.59 -4.65 -16.99
N VAL A 351 -7.85 -5.76 -16.87
CA VAL A 351 -7.12 -6.35 -18.00
C VAL A 351 -8.14 -6.95 -18.97
N THR A 352 -8.26 -6.38 -20.15
CA THR A 352 -9.18 -6.86 -21.19
C THR A 352 -8.45 -7.62 -22.29
N VAL A 353 -7.22 -7.20 -22.61
CA VAL A 353 -6.41 -7.69 -23.73
C VAL A 353 -5.24 -8.55 -23.20
N LEU A 354 -5.01 -9.72 -23.80
CA LEU A 354 -3.96 -10.66 -23.35
C LEU A 354 -2.56 -10.16 -23.72
N GLU A 355 -2.45 -9.44 -24.83
CA GLU A 355 -1.22 -8.85 -25.34
C GLU A 355 -0.64 -7.84 -24.33
N GLU A 356 -1.49 -7.04 -23.66
CA GLU A 356 -1.07 -6.12 -22.60
C GLU A 356 -0.44 -6.88 -21.41
N LEU A 357 -0.97 -8.07 -21.12
CA LEU A 357 -0.43 -8.92 -20.07
C LEU A 357 0.90 -9.55 -20.47
N LEU A 358 1.04 -10.01 -21.71
CA LEU A 358 2.32 -10.50 -22.24
C LEU A 358 3.39 -9.40 -22.22
N ASP A 359 3.03 -8.20 -22.69
CA ASP A 359 3.93 -7.05 -22.69
C ASP A 359 4.39 -6.67 -21.28
N ALA A 360 3.51 -6.76 -20.28
CA ALA A 360 3.87 -6.52 -18.89
C ALA A 360 4.86 -7.57 -18.34
N LEU A 361 4.85 -8.80 -18.89
CA LEU A 361 5.66 -9.93 -18.41
C LEU A 361 6.97 -10.11 -19.16
N LYS A 362 7.18 -9.42 -20.29
CA LYS A 362 8.37 -9.60 -21.15
C LYS A 362 9.71 -9.44 -20.40
N ASP A 363 9.75 -8.52 -19.42
CA ASP A 363 10.93 -8.21 -18.62
C ASP A 363 10.88 -8.86 -17.22
N SER A 364 10.00 -9.84 -17.01
CA SER A 364 9.94 -10.58 -15.75
C SER A 364 11.15 -11.49 -15.60
N LYS A 365 11.72 -11.51 -14.39
CA LYS A 365 12.76 -12.46 -13.99
C LYS A 365 12.20 -13.66 -13.22
N CYS A 366 10.88 -13.69 -12.99
CA CYS A 366 10.22 -14.71 -12.18
C CYS A 366 9.36 -15.65 -13.01
N VAL A 367 8.88 -15.21 -14.17
CA VAL A 367 8.06 -16.00 -15.09
C VAL A 367 8.55 -15.89 -16.52
N ASP A 368 8.42 -16.97 -17.28
CA ASP A 368 8.52 -16.94 -18.74
C ASP A 368 7.12 -16.73 -19.31
N SER A 369 6.99 -16.00 -20.41
CA SER A 369 5.73 -15.84 -21.13
C SER A 369 5.93 -16.06 -22.63
N LYS A 370 4.93 -16.59 -23.32
CA LYS A 370 4.95 -16.80 -24.78
C LYS A 370 3.55 -16.74 -25.38
N LEU A 371 3.49 -16.43 -26.67
CA LEU A 371 2.30 -16.61 -27.50
C LEU A 371 2.40 -17.96 -28.21
N GLY A 372 1.37 -18.80 -28.10
CA GLY A 372 1.24 -20.04 -28.84
C GLY A 372 0.86 -19.80 -30.30
N GLU A 373 1.02 -20.83 -31.13
CA GLU A 373 0.65 -20.78 -32.56
C GLU A 373 -0.86 -20.56 -32.76
N ASP A 374 -1.67 -20.96 -31.78
CA ASP A 374 -3.12 -20.77 -31.74
C ASP A 374 -3.55 -19.39 -31.23
N GLY A 375 -2.59 -18.49 -30.98
CA GLY A 375 -2.83 -17.15 -30.45
C GLY A 375 -3.13 -17.11 -28.94
N ARG A 376 -3.02 -18.24 -28.23
CA ARG A 376 -3.17 -18.25 -26.76
C ARG A 376 -1.90 -17.80 -26.08
N ALA A 377 -2.06 -17.06 -25.00
CA ALA A 377 -0.95 -16.57 -24.21
C ALA A 377 -0.67 -17.55 -23.06
N PHE A 378 0.59 -17.94 -22.87
CA PHE A 378 1.00 -18.88 -21.83
C PHE A 378 2.05 -18.26 -20.91
N VAL A 379 2.03 -18.68 -19.65
CA VAL A 379 3.00 -18.29 -18.63
C VAL A 379 3.47 -19.51 -17.84
N ARG A 380 4.74 -19.51 -17.44
CA ARG A 380 5.26 -20.51 -16.50
C ARG A 380 6.29 -19.88 -15.56
N ARG A 381 6.73 -20.64 -14.58
CA ARG A 381 7.87 -20.26 -13.74
C ARG A 381 9.13 -20.17 -14.59
N ALA A 382 9.94 -19.14 -14.36
CA ALA A 382 11.16 -18.91 -15.13
C ALA A 382 12.03 -20.18 -15.19
N GLY A 383 12.45 -20.56 -16.40
CA GLY A 383 13.29 -21.74 -16.63
C GLY A 383 12.65 -23.08 -16.23
N GLY A 384 11.33 -23.14 -16.02
CA GLY A 384 10.65 -24.36 -15.57
C GLY A 384 10.95 -24.72 -14.10
N LYS A 385 11.30 -23.74 -13.26
CA LYS A 385 11.67 -23.96 -11.85
C LYS A 385 10.70 -24.90 -11.11
N PRO A 386 11.18 -25.96 -10.43
CA PRO A 386 10.34 -26.97 -9.80
C PRO A 386 9.50 -26.39 -8.66
N LEU A 387 8.24 -26.85 -8.54
CA LEU A 387 7.30 -26.38 -7.52
C LEU A 387 7.87 -26.59 -6.09
N PRO A 388 7.70 -25.64 -5.17
CA PRO A 388 8.13 -25.82 -3.79
C PRO A 388 7.33 -26.94 -3.11
N ASN A 389 7.78 -27.47 -1.98
CA ASN A 389 6.96 -28.41 -1.21
C ASN A 389 5.70 -27.70 -0.66
N LEU A 390 4.54 -28.35 -0.82
CA LEU A 390 3.29 -27.84 -0.27
C LEU A 390 3.38 -27.85 1.25
N ARG A 391 3.16 -26.71 1.91
CA ARG A 391 3.02 -26.68 3.35
C ARG A 391 1.66 -27.28 3.69
N GLU A 392 1.67 -28.37 4.45
CA GLU A 392 0.43 -28.86 5.03
C GLU A 392 -0.22 -27.73 5.83
N PRO A 393 -1.54 -27.53 5.72
CA PRO A 393 -2.22 -26.58 6.56
C PRO A 393 -1.90 -26.97 8.00
N ARG A 394 -1.29 -26.06 8.77
CA ARG A 394 -0.99 -26.30 10.18
C ARG A 394 -2.28 -26.75 10.84
N LYS A 395 -2.40 -28.05 11.12
CA LYS A 395 -3.49 -28.59 11.95
C LYS A 395 -3.41 -27.80 13.24
N ARG A 396 -4.42 -26.97 13.52
CA ARG A 396 -4.50 -26.30 14.82
C ARG A 396 -4.59 -27.41 15.86
N ARG A 397 -3.47 -27.76 16.50
CA ARG A 397 -3.48 -28.59 17.71
C ARG A 397 -4.09 -27.73 18.81
N TYR A 398 -5.43 -27.68 18.85
CA TYR A 398 -6.11 -27.42 20.10
C TYR A 398 -5.89 -28.68 20.94
N GLY A 399 -4.91 -28.62 21.83
CA GLY A 399 -4.67 -29.69 22.80
C GLY A 399 -5.88 -29.79 23.73
N GLY A 400 -6.73 -30.78 23.50
CA GLY A 400 -7.74 -31.26 24.44
C GLY A 400 -9.18 -31.27 23.92
N GLY A 401 -9.54 -32.30 23.13
CA GLY A 401 -10.92 -32.75 22.94
C GLY A 401 -11.81 -31.93 21.99
N GLU A 402 -12.76 -32.61 21.33
CA GLU A 402 -13.91 -31.97 20.68
C GLU A 402 -14.73 -31.27 21.76
N VAL A 403 -14.67 -29.94 21.80
CA VAL A 403 -15.61 -29.12 22.57
C VAL A 403 -16.29 -28.16 21.60
N PRO A 404 -17.64 -28.13 21.55
CA PRO A 404 -18.37 -27.07 20.86
C PRO A 404 -17.97 -25.74 21.51
N TRP A 405 -17.44 -24.82 20.70
CA TRP A 405 -16.94 -23.49 21.05
C TRP A 405 -17.20 -22.97 22.47
N PRO A 406 -16.15 -22.55 23.20
CA PRO A 406 -16.28 -21.33 23.99
C PRO A 406 -15.10 -20.35 23.91
N ALA A 407 -15.50 -19.07 23.99
CA ALA A 407 -14.85 -17.84 24.48
C ALA A 407 -13.38 -17.48 24.12
N ARG A 408 -13.24 -16.19 23.74
CA ARG A 408 -12.03 -15.42 23.45
C ARG A 408 -10.95 -15.58 24.55
N GLY A 409 -9.91 -16.34 24.25
CA GLY A 409 -8.62 -16.29 24.95
C GLY A 409 -7.71 -15.28 24.28
N ASN A 410 -7.31 -14.26 25.04
CA ASN A 410 -6.48 -13.11 24.65
C ASN A 410 -5.00 -13.54 24.47
N ARG A 411 -4.70 -14.43 23.53
CA ARG A 411 -3.29 -14.73 23.18
C ARG A 411 -2.79 -13.60 22.27
N SER A 412 -1.96 -12.73 22.84
CA SER A 412 -1.17 -11.77 22.08
C SER A 412 -0.27 -12.53 21.09
N ASN A 413 -0.09 -11.97 19.90
CA ASN A 413 0.89 -12.43 18.91
C ASN A 413 2.36 -12.28 19.38
N SER A 414 2.59 -12.05 20.67
CA SER A 414 3.92 -11.91 21.30
C SER A 414 4.73 -13.21 21.27
N ASP A 415 4.07 -14.35 21.08
CA ASP A 415 4.69 -15.68 21.14
C ASP A 415 5.07 -16.21 19.74
N ASP A 416 5.15 -15.35 18.73
CA ASP A 416 5.88 -15.72 17.51
C ASP A 416 7.38 -15.64 17.82
N PRO A 417 8.10 -16.78 17.93
CA PRO A 417 9.52 -16.78 18.26
C PRO A 417 10.37 -16.04 17.22
N THR A 418 9.85 -15.81 16.01
CA THR A 418 10.54 -15.00 14.99
C THR A 418 10.60 -13.50 15.31
N CYS A 419 9.90 -13.05 16.36
CA CYS A 419 9.91 -11.66 16.83
C CYS A 419 11.01 -11.36 17.86
N TRP A 420 11.64 -12.37 18.46
CA TRP A 420 12.50 -12.20 19.64
C TRP A 420 13.92 -12.78 19.54
N ASP A 421 14.32 -13.36 18.42
CA ASP A 421 15.71 -13.82 18.26
C ASP A 421 16.63 -12.63 17.95
N PHE A 422 17.10 -11.98 19.03
CA PHE A 422 18.29 -11.13 19.11
C PHE A 422 19.19 -11.62 20.24
#